data_AF-B9JR18-F1
#
_entry.id   AF-B9JR18-F1
#
_cell.length_a   1.000
_cell.length_b   1.000
_cell.length_c   1.000
_cell.angle_alpha   90.00
_cell.angle_beta   90.00
_cell.angle_gamma   90.00
#
_symmetry.space_group_name_H-M   'P 1'
#
loop_
_entity.id
_entity.type
_entity.pdbx_description
1 polymer ?
#
loop_
_entity_poly.entity_id
_entity_poly.type
_entity_poly.pdbx_seq_one_letter_code
_entity_poly.pdbx_strand_id
1 'polypeptide(L)'
;MKDLSRVAFRRRDSLALFGCAALGLFSKPAKAAPQLIDFDQLYGKVGVLGLEFSDMVKQAAGKPVAMRGFMAPPLKAEAAFFVLTEIPMALCPFCSSDADWPDNIVVVYLDRKQTFVQPGTRIEVAGTLEMGSWTDPETGFVSLLRLRNATYGTV
;
A
#
# COMPACT_ATOMS: atom_id res chain seq x y z
N MET A 1 -41.09 28.99 55.18
CA MET A 1 -41.18 27.79 56.05
C MET A 1 -42.27 26.89 55.51
N LYS A 2 -41.95 26.02 54.55
CA LYS A 2 -42.79 24.91 54.05
C LYS A 2 -41.87 23.78 53.61
N ASP A 3 -42.26 22.57 53.98
CA ASP A 3 -41.49 21.34 54.13
C ASP A 3 -40.65 20.87 52.94
N LEU A 4 -39.38 20.53 53.23
CA LEU A 4 -38.52 19.70 52.38
C LEU A 4 -38.89 18.24 52.60
N SER A 5 -39.81 17.74 51.78
CA SER A 5 -40.19 16.32 51.75
C SER A 5 -38.99 15.48 51.30
N ARG A 6 -38.52 14.60 52.19
CA ARG A 6 -37.45 13.63 51.90
C ARG A 6 -37.93 12.67 50.83
N VAL A 7 -37.31 12.73 49.65
CA VAL A 7 -37.47 11.73 48.60
C VAL A 7 -36.91 10.40 49.12
N ALA A 8 -37.80 9.47 49.45
CA ALA A 8 -37.44 8.11 49.85
C ALA A 8 -36.92 7.35 48.63
N PHE A 9 -35.60 7.34 48.46
CA PHE A 9 -34.93 6.58 47.42
C PHE A 9 -35.11 5.07 47.67
N ARG A 10 -36.00 4.45 46.91
CA ARG A 10 -36.36 3.04 47.02
C ARG A 10 -35.30 2.22 46.29
N ARG A 11 -34.68 1.25 46.97
CA ARG A 11 -33.55 0.41 46.46
C ARG A 11 -33.83 -0.40 45.18
N ARG A 12 -35.01 -0.28 44.56
CA ARG A 12 -35.42 -1.06 43.38
C ARG A 12 -35.30 -0.30 42.06
N ASP A 13 -35.05 1.00 42.08
CA ASP A 13 -34.98 1.81 40.86
C ASP A 13 -33.56 1.93 40.29
N SER A 14 -32.56 1.32 40.95
CA SER A 14 -31.14 1.40 40.58
C SER A 14 -30.72 0.47 39.43
N LEU A 15 -31.57 -0.44 38.97
CA LEU A 15 -31.19 -1.49 38.00
C LEU A 15 -31.53 -1.18 36.54
N ALA A 16 -32.29 -0.13 36.25
CA ALA A 16 -32.73 0.16 34.88
C ALA A 16 -31.76 1.05 34.08
N LEU A 17 -30.77 1.69 34.72
CA LEU A 17 -29.87 2.64 34.04
C LEU A 17 -28.50 2.05 33.64
N PHE A 18 -28.18 0.82 34.02
CA PHE A 18 -26.89 0.18 33.69
C PHE A 18 -26.94 -0.74 32.46
N GLY A 19 -28.11 -0.99 31.87
CA GLY A 19 -28.27 -1.93 30.75
C GLY A 19 -27.90 -1.37 29.37
N CYS A 20 -28.00 -0.06 29.16
CA CYS A 20 -27.83 0.53 27.81
C CYS A 20 -26.42 1.05 27.50
N ALA A 21 -25.49 1.07 28.46
CA ALA A 21 -24.13 1.57 28.24
C ALA A 21 -23.13 0.50 27.75
N ALA A 22 -23.52 -0.79 27.73
CA ALA A 22 -22.61 -1.89 27.42
C ALA A 22 -22.48 -2.23 25.92
N LEU A 23 -23.31 -1.67 25.04
CA LEU A 23 -23.35 -2.03 23.61
C LEU A 23 -22.49 -1.13 22.68
N GLY A 24 -21.80 -0.11 23.22
CA GLY A 24 -21.07 0.87 22.40
C GLY A 24 -19.55 0.70 22.28
N LEU A 25 -18.92 -0.25 22.98
CA LEU A 25 -17.47 -0.20 23.25
C LEU A 25 -16.56 -1.13 22.42
N PHE A 26 -17.04 -1.79 21.37
CA PHE A 26 -16.19 -2.71 20.58
C PHE A 26 -16.24 -2.53 19.05
N SER A 27 -16.58 -1.35 18.55
CA SER A 27 -16.34 -1.03 17.14
C SER A 27 -14.86 -0.74 16.92
N LYS A 28 -14.03 -1.79 16.82
CA LYS A 28 -12.66 -1.65 16.28
C LYS A 28 -12.80 -1.19 14.83
N PRO A 29 -12.14 -0.10 14.40
CA PRO A 29 -12.12 0.26 12.99
C PRO A 29 -11.49 -0.91 12.22
N ALA A 30 -12.28 -1.53 11.34
CA ALA A 30 -11.77 -2.54 10.43
C ALA A 30 -10.79 -1.85 9.50
N LYS A 31 -9.49 -2.14 9.65
CA LYS A 31 -8.48 -1.67 8.72
C LYS A 31 -8.70 -2.42 7.41
N ALA A 32 -9.23 -1.74 6.40
CA ALA A 32 -9.42 -2.34 5.09
C ALA A 32 -8.08 -2.88 4.57
N ALA A 33 -8.09 -4.08 3.99
CA ALA A 33 -6.92 -4.60 3.30
C ALA A 33 -6.50 -3.60 2.19
N PRO A 34 -5.20 -3.44 1.92
CA PRO A 34 -4.75 -2.60 0.82
C PRO A 34 -5.44 -3.01 -0.48
N GLN A 35 -5.81 -2.02 -1.30
CA GLN A 35 -6.39 -2.30 -2.61
C GLN A 35 -5.36 -3.04 -3.47
N LEU A 36 -5.73 -4.20 -4.00
CA LEU A 36 -4.90 -4.92 -4.96
C LEU A 36 -5.00 -4.23 -6.33
N ILE A 37 -3.86 -3.91 -6.92
CA ILE A 37 -3.74 -3.35 -8.27
C ILE A 37 -2.87 -4.31 -9.09
N ASP A 38 -3.42 -4.80 -10.19
CA ASP A 38 -2.72 -5.67 -11.14
C ASP A 38 -1.99 -4.84 -12.22
N PHE A 39 -1.04 -5.45 -12.93
CA PHE A 39 -0.20 -4.75 -13.92
C PHE A 39 -1.00 -4.20 -15.11
N ASP A 40 -2.02 -4.94 -15.56
CA ASP A 40 -2.95 -4.53 -16.63
C ASP A 40 -3.78 -3.28 -16.28
N GLN A 41 -3.83 -2.93 -14.99
CA GLN A 41 -4.55 -1.78 -14.47
C GLN A 41 -3.68 -0.53 -14.29
N LEU A 42 -2.37 -0.61 -14.53
CA LEU A 42 -1.47 0.52 -14.29
C LEU A 42 -1.65 1.65 -15.32
N TYR A 43 -1.90 1.29 -16.56
CA TYR A 43 -1.95 2.22 -17.69
C TYR A 43 -3.30 2.12 -18.39
N GLY A 44 -3.90 3.28 -18.70
CA GLY A 44 -5.22 3.33 -19.31
C GLY A 44 -5.18 3.29 -20.84
N LYS A 45 -4.29 4.07 -21.44
CA LYS A 45 -4.09 4.18 -22.89
C LYS A 45 -2.61 4.42 -23.18
N VAL A 46 -2.08 3.70 -24.16
CA VAL A 46 -0.78 4.03 -24.77
C VAL A 46 -1.06 5.04 -25.88
N GLY A 47 -0.77 6.32 -25.63
CA GLY A 47 -1.03 7.41 -26.56
C GLY A 47 0.22 7.83 -27.34
N VAL A 48 0.04 8.71 -28.33
CA VAL A 48 1.14 9.29 -29.13
C VAL A 48 2.15 10.08 -28.25
N LEU A 49 1.72 10.50 -27.06
CA LEU A 49 2.51 11.26 -26.09
C LEU A 49 3.19 10.38 -25.03
N GLY A 50 3.05 9.05 -25.10
CA GLY A 50 3.64 8.10 -24.17
C GLY A 50 2.62 7.37 -23.29
N LEU A 51 3.12 6.80 -22.19
CA LEU A 51 2.35 6.05 -21.20
C LEU A 51 1.47 6.98 -20.36
N GLU A 52 0.14 6.76 -20.36
CA GLU A 52 -0.78 7.46 -19.47
C GLU A 52 -1.23 6.56 -18.31
N PHE A 53 -1.01 7.02 -17.07
CA PHE A 53 -1.51 6.32 -15.88
C PHE A 53 -3.03 6.16 -15.93
N SER A 54 -3.51 4.99 -15.52
CA SER A 54 -4.94 4.74 -15.40
C SER A 54 -5.58 5.63 -14.34
N ASP A 55 -6.91 5.81 -14.43
CA ASP A 55 -7.67 6.51 -13.39
C ASP A 55 -7.56 5.82 -12.03
N MET A 56 -7.38 4.49 -12.03
CA MET A 56 -7.16 3.72 -10.81
C MET A 56 -5.85 4.13 -10.12
N VAL A 57 -4.74 4.21 -10.88
CA VAL A 57 -3.46 4.67 -10.34
C VAL A 57 -3.56 6.12 -9.84
N LYS A 58 -4.18 7.00 -10.62
CA LYS A 58 -4.39 8.41 -10.23
C LYS A 58 -5.17 8.52 -8.91
N GLN A 59 -6.20 7.71 -8.71
CA GLN A 59 -7.01 7.69 -7.48
C GLN A 59 -6.31 7.01 -6.29
N ALA A 60 -5.42 6.06 -6.56
CA ALA A 60 -4.67 5.30 -5.56
C ALA A 60 -3.36 5.99 -5.14
N ALA A 61 -2.90 7.01 -5.87
CA ALA A 61 -1.71 7.78 -5.53
C ALA A 61 -1.80 8.36 -4.10
N GLY A 62 -0.73 8.16 -3.32
CA GLY A 62 -0.62 8.53 -1.91
C GLY A 62 -1.32 7.57 -0.94
N LYS A 63 -1.94 6.49 -1.40
CA LYS A 63 -2.67 5.51 -0.56
C LYS A 63 -1.92 4.17 -0.47
N PRO A 64 -2.19 3.37 0.58
CA PRO A 64 -1.68 2.01 0.67
C PRO A 64 -2.36 1.11 -0.38
N VAL A 65 -1.55 0.44 -1.19
CA VAL A 65 -1.98 -0.55 -2.18
C VAL A 65 -1.17 -1.83 -2.01
N ALA A 66 -1.65 -2.92 -2.61
CA ALA A 66 -0.91 -4.15 -2.78
C ALA A 66 -0.76 -4.45 -4.28
N MET A 67 0.34 -5.09 -4.65
CA MET A 67 0.62 -5.55 -6.00
C MET A 67 1.29 -6.90 -5.97
N ARG A 68 1.04 -7.73 -6.99
CA ARG A 68 1.65 -9.06 -7.13
C ARG A 68 2.53 -9.11 -8.35
N GLY A 69 3.69 -9.75 -8.22
CA GLY A 69 4.63 -9.87 -9.32
C GLY A 69 5.86 -10.65 -8.92
N PHE A 70 6.94 -10.41 -9.64
CA PHE A 70 8.23 -11.07 -9.43
C PHE A 70 9.29 -10.03 -9.12
N MET A 71 10.19 -10.37 -8.21
CA MET A 71 11.34 -9.53 -7.93
C MET A 71 12.37 -9.68 -9.06
N ALA A 72 12.67 -8.60 -9.76
CA ALA A 72 13.79 -8.56 -10.69
C ALA A 72 15.11 -8.77 -9.92
N PRO A 73 16.05 -9.60 -10.41
CA PRO A 73 17.33 -9.80 -9.76
C PRO A 73 18.05 -8.46 -9.52
N PRO A 74 18.39 -8.11 -8.27
CA PRO A 74 18.92 -6.80 -7.94
C PRO A 74 20.34 -6.63 -8.48
N LEU A 75 20.66 -5.44 -9.00
CA LEU A 75 22.00 -5.11 -9.51
C LEU A 75 23.05 -4.99 -8.40
N LYS A 76 22.61 -4.76 -7.15
CA LYS A 76 23.44 -4.73 -5.94
C LYS A 76 22.76 -5.55 -4.85
N ALA A 77 23.51 -6.42 -4.19
CA ALA A 77 23.01 -7.38 -3.20
C ALA A 77 22.35 -6.75 -1.95
N GLU A 78 22.50 -5.44 -1.74
CA GLU A 78 22.10 -4.73 -0.51
C GLU A 78 21.17 -3.54 -0.77
N ALA A 79 20.55 -3.46 -1.96
CA ALA A 79 19.72 -2.34 -2.35
C ALA A 79 18.50 -2.17 -1.43
N ALA A 80 18.21 -0.93 -1.03
CA ALA A 80 17.00 -0.56 -0.29
C ALA A 80 15.73 -0.66 -1.15
N PHE A 81 15.89 -0.95 -2.45
CA PHE A 81 14.81 -1.11 -3.39
C PHE A 81 15.05 -2.30 -4.33
N PHE A 82 13.98 -2.75 -4.98
CA PHE A 82 14.02 -3.67 -6.10
C PHE A 82 12.95 -3.27 -7.14
N VAL A 83 13.01 -3.87 -8.33
CA VAL A 83 11.99 -3.69 -9.36
C VAL A 83 11.03 -4.88 -9.32
N LEU A 84 9.74 -4.61 -9.13
CA LEU A 84 8.65 -5.57 -9.24
C LEU A 84 8.21 -5.65 -10.70
N THR A 85 8.16 -6.85 -11.27
CA THR A 85 7.84 -7.10 -12.67
C THR A 85 6.61 -7.99 -12.81
N GLU A 86 5.86 -7.82 -13.89
CA GLU A 86 4.68 -8.65 -14.20
C GLU A 86 5.05 -10.13 -14.43
N ILE A 87 6.15 -10.35 -15.14
CA ILE A 87 6.69 -11.68 -15.48
C ILE A 87 8.08 -11.86 -14.88
N PRO A 88 8.53 -13.10 -14.63
CA PRO A 88 9.90 -13.35 -14.18
C PRO A 88 10.91 -12.85 -15.20
N MET A 89 11.84 -11.99 -14.78
CA MET A 89 12.91 -11.48 -15.63
C MET A 89 14.28 -11.98 -15.16
N ALA A 90 15.17 -12.27 -16.10
CA ALA A 90 16.55 -12.68 -15.79
C ALA A 90 17.45 -11.49 -15.40
N LEU A 91 17.08 -10.28 -15.82
CA LEU A 91 17.82 -9.04 -15.57
C LEU A 91 16.83 -7.91 -15.26
N CYS A 92 17.24 -6.97 -14.41
CA CYS A 92 16.46 -5.75 -14.16
C CYS A 92 16.47 -4.84 -15.40
N PRO A 93 15.31 -4.44 -15.94
CA PRO A 93 15.25 -3.39 -16.95
C PRO A 93 15.68 -2.08 -16.30
N PHE A 94 16.86 -1.58 -16.66
CA PHE A 94 17.33 -0.29 -16.19
C PHE A 94 16.81 0.79 -17.13
N CYS A 95 16.14 1.80 -16.58
CA CYS A 95 15.65 2.94 -17.33
C CYS A 95 16.60 4.12 -17.12
N SER A 96 17.14 4.68 -18.20
CA SER A 96 17.95 5.90 -18.17
C SER A 96 17.14 7.18 -18.07
N SER A 97 15.87 7.14 -18.48
CA SER A 97 14.93 8.25 -18.45
C SER A 97 13.50 7.74 -18.26
N ASP A 98 12.55 8.66 -18.01
CA ASP A 98 11.12 8.32 -17.98
C ASP A 98 10.57 7.90 -19.34
N ALA A 99 11.17 8.38 -20.44
CA ALA A 99 10.83 7.95 -21.80
C ALA A 99 11.20 6.47 -22.07
N ASP A 100 12.21 5.94 -21.37
CA ASP A 100 12.67 4.54 -21.48
C ASP A 100 11.90 3.59 -20.53
N TRP A 101 10.86 4.07 -19.85
CA TRP A 101 10.14 3.31 -18.83
C TRP A 101 9.21 2.24 -19.43
N PRO A 102 9.36 0.95 -19.07
CA PRO A 102 8.44 -0.09 -19.50
C PRO A 102 7.14 -0.07 -18.68
N ASP A 103 6.03 -0.43 -19.32
CA ASP A 103 4.68 -0.38 -18.75
C ASP A 103 4.33 -1.53 -17.80
N ASN A 104 5.27 -2.44 -17.56
CA ASN A 104 5.05 -3.66 -16.78
C ASN A 104 5.98 -3.79 -15.57
N ILE A 105 6.47 -2.65 -15.06
CA ILE A 105 7.33 -2.60 -13.87
C ILE A 105 6.88 -1.56 -12.84
N VAL A 106 7.21 -1.81 -11.57
CA VAL A 106 7.03 -0.88 -10.46
C VAL A 106 8.28 -0.93 -9.56
N VAL A 107 8.81 0.22 -9.16
CA VAL A 107 9.95 0.26 -8.23
C VAL A 107 9.46 0.15 -6.78
N VAL A 108 10.08 -0.70 -5.98
CA VAL A 108 9.66 -0.96 -4.60
C VAL A 108 10.75 -0.52 -3.64
N TYR A 109 10.49 0.51 -2.84
CA TYR A 109 11.34 0.96 -1.74
C TYR A 109 10.87 0.33 -0.43
N LEU A 110 11.72 -0.51 0.16
CA LEU A 110 11.40 -1.25 1.39
C LEU A 110 11.42 -0.34 2.62
N ASP A 111 10.54 -0.61 3.58
CA ASP A 111 10.58 0.06 4.90
C ASP A 111 11.81 -0.34 5.73
N ARG A 112 12.30 -1.57 5.53
CA ARG A 112 13.49 -2.15 6.16
C ARG A 112 14.08 -3.22 5.27
N LYS A 113 15.36 -3.53 5.46
CA LYS A 113 16.03 -4.62 4.74
C LYS A 113 15.33 -5.96 5.03
N GLN A 114 14.96 -6.69 3.99
CA GLN A 114 14.37 -8.03 4.05
C GLN A 114 15.21 -9.00 3.20
N THR A 115 15.24 -10.28 3.57
CA THR A 115 15.93 -11.32 2.81
C THR A 115 15.24 -11.54 1.47
N PHE A 116 15.98 -11.43 0.37
CA PHE A 116 15.44 -11.69 -0.97
C PHE A 116 14.98 -13.13 -1.14
N VAL A 117 13.91 -13.28 -1.91
CA VAL A 117 13.33 -14.59 -2.28
C VAL A 117 14.11 -15.23 -3.42
N GLN A 118 13.87 -16.51 -3.66
CA GLN A 118 14.43 -17.20 -4.82
C GLN A 118 13.94 -16.53 -6.12
N PRO A 119 14.81 -16.33 -7.13
CA PRO A 119 14.40 -15.81 -8.43
C PRO A 119 13.22 -16.59 -9.02
N GLY A 120 12.26 -15.88 -9.60
CA GLY A 120 11.04 -16.48 -10.16
C GLY A 120 9.96 -16.82 -9.13
N THR A 121 10.18 -16.55 -7.84
CA THR A 121 9.12 -16.65 -6.81
C THR A 121 8.16 -15.48 -6.95
N ARG A 122 6.86 -15.76 -6.99
CA ARG A 122 5.83 -14.72 -6.96
C ARG A 122 5.71 -14.15 -5.55
N ILE A 123 5.62 -12.84 -5.46
CA ILE A 123 5.47 -12.09 -4.21
C ILE A 123 4.28 -11.15 -4.29
N GLU A 124 3.70 -10.85 -3.14
CA GLU A 124 2.80 -9.73 -2.94
C GLU A 124 3.53 -8.64 -2.14
N VAL A 125 3.47 -7.42 -2.65
CA VAL A 125 4.12 -6.23 -2.10
C VAL A 125 3.04 -5.25 -1.69
N ALA A 126 3.06 -4.79 -0.45
CA ALA A 126 2.17 -3.75 0.04
C ALA A 126 2.98 -2.50 0.42
N GLY A 127 2.54 -1.32 -0.05
CA GLY A 127 3.21 -0.05 0.20
C GLY A 127 2.35 1.15 -0.24
N THR A 128 2.86 2.36 -0.04
CA THR A 128 2.20 3.59 -0.50
C THR A 128 2.51 3.84 -1.96
N LEU A 129 1.48 3.94 -2.81
CA LEU A 129 1.67 4.19 -4.24
C LEU A 129 2.09 5.64 -4.49
N GLU A 130 3.17 5.84 -5.22
CA GLU A 130 3.59 7.14 -5.74
C GLU A 130 3.76 7.05 -7.25
N MET A 131 3.29 8.09 -7.95
CA MET A 131 3.34 8.20 -9.40
C MET A 131 4.06 9.48 -9.82
N GLY A 132 4.64 9.48 -11.01
CA GLY A 132 5.39 10.58 -11.60
C GLY A 132 6.90 10.37 -11.52
N SER A 133 7.60 11.07 -12.42
CA SER A 133 9.04 10.98 -12.59
C SER A 133 9.78 11.36 -11.30
N TRP A 134 10.66 10.48 -10.85
CA TRP A 134 11.52 10.69 -9.72
C TRP A 134 12.83 9.92 -9.89
N THR A 135 13.94 10.61 -9.66
CA THR A 135 15.28 10.04 -9.72
C THR A 135 15.78 9.75 -8.32
N ASP A 136 16.23 8.52 -8.10
CA ASP A 136 16.87 8.13 -6.86
C ASP A 136 18.20 8.89 -6.68
N PRO A 137 18.37 9.68 -5.62
CA PRO A 137 19.58 10.48 -5.42
C PRO A 137 20.83 9.62 -5.13
N GLU A 138 20.67 8.38 -4.67
CA GLU A 138 21.80 7.50 -4.36
C GLU A 138 22.24 6.67 -5.57
N THR A 139 21.30 6.24 -6.40
CA THR A 139 21.58 5.32 -7.51
C THR A 139 21.44 5.94 -8.90
N GLY A 140 20.80 7.10 -9.00
CA GLY A 140 20.42 7.71 -10.27
C GLY A 140 19.30 6.98 -11.01
N PHE A 141 18.68 5.96 -10.40
CA PHE A 141 17.60 5.19 -11.02
C PHE A 141 16.36 6.05 -11.20
N VAL A 142 15.80 6.09 -12.42
CA VAL A 142 14.59 6.85 -12.73
C VAL A 142 13.35 5.96 -12.54
N SER A 143 12.33 6.48 -11.87
CA SER A 143 11.07 5.79 -11.63
C SER A 143 9.86 6.64 -12.02
N LEU A 144 8.90 6.04 -12.71
CA LEU A 144 7.58 6.64 -12.96
C LEU A 144 6.51 6.15 -11.98
N LEU A 145 6.61 4.89 -11.55
CA LEU A 145 5.69 4.30 -10.59
C LEU A 145 6.47 3.57 -9.50
N ARG A 146 6.09 3.80 -8.25
CA ARG A 146 6.80 3.23 -7.12
C ARG A 146 5.92 2.96 -5.90
N LEU A 147 6.29 1.97 -5.10
CA LEU A 147 5.75 1.70 -3.78
C LEU A 147 6.77 2.14 -2.72
N ARG A 148 6.36 3.01 -1.79
CA ARG A 148 7.19 3.44 -0.65
C ARG A 148 6.78 2.77 0.65
N ASN A 149 7.73 2.71 1.59
CA ASN A 149 7.56 2.06 2.89
C ASN A 149 6.98 0.65 2.74
N ALA A 150 7.48 -0.07 1.74
CA ALA A 150 6.89 -1.30 1.30
C ALA A 150 7.37 -2.50 2.13
N THR A 151 6.51 -3.51 2.23
CA THR A 151 6.83 -4.84 2.74
C THR A 151 6.32 -5.88 1.75
N TYR A 152 6.95 -7.05 1.71
CA TYR A 152 6.50 -8.13 0.83
C TYR A 152 6.54 -9.51 1.50
N GLY A 153 5.77 -10.43 0.91
CA GLY A 153 5.73 -11.85 1.25
C GLY A 153 5.51 -12.71 0.02
N THR A 154 5.89 -13.98 0.09
CA THR A 154 5.60 -14.95 -0.98
C THR A 154 4.11 -15.33 -0.96
N VAL A 155 3.55 -15.61 -2.13
CA VAL A 155 2.14 -16.00 -2.31
C VAL A 155 1.99 -17.27 -3.13
#